data_AF-A0A0N1NRA0-F1
#
_entry.id   AF-A0A0N1NRA0-F1
#
_cell.length_a   1.000
_cell.length_b   1.000
_cell.length_c   1.000
_cell.angle_alpha   90.00
_cell.angle_beta   90.00
_cell.angle_gamma   90.00
#
_symmetry.space_group_name_H-M   'P 1'
#
loop_
_entity.id
_entity.type
_entity.pdbx_description
1 polymer ?
#
loop_
_entity_poly.entity_id
_entity_poly.type
_entity_poly.pdbx_seq_one_letter_code
_entity_poly.pdbx_strand_id
1 'polypeptide(L)'
;MRKTLATLASLTALLTTVGAVSSASANSGPSYRVQVISGTRDYAPCIDMRSTRAGRLMYRDMVSDTWDDGRKRTVKAQISYVKQGCRNGV
;
A
#
# COMPACT_ATOMS: atom_id res chain seq x y z
N MET A 1 64.17 -31.29 -13.19
CA MET A 1 62.93 -30.67 -13.71
C MET A 1 62.32 -29.85 -12.57
N ARG A 2 62.54 -28.53 -12.55
CA ARG A 2 61.54 -27.46 -12.81
C ARG A 2 60.23 -27.58 -11.99
N LYS A 3 60.02 -26.54 -11.16
CA LYS A 3 58.76 -25.80 -10.91
C LYS A 3 57.72 -26.44 -9.97
N THR A 4 57.58 -25.99 -8.70
CA THR A 4 56.83 -24.82 -8.16
C THR A 4 55.31 -25.02 -8.00
N LEU A 5 54.80 -24.44 -6.90
CA LEU A 5 53.43 -23.98 -6.57
C LEU A 5 52.63 -24.94 -5.66
N ALA A 6 52.34 -24.62 -4.40
CA ALA A 6 51.54 -23.50 -3.84
C ALA A 6 50.02 -23.70 -3.99
N THR A 7 49.30 -23.83 -2.88
CA THR A 7 47.87 -23.45 -2.73
C THR A 7 47.56 -23.39 -1.24
N LEU A 8 47.58 -22.21 -0.61
CA LEU A 8 46.49 -21.21 -0.51
C LEU A 8 45.31 -21.80 0.29
N ALA A 9 45.18 -21.51 1.57
CA ALA A 9 44.78 -20.23 2.17
C ALA A 9 43.26 -20.00 2.14
N SER A 10 42.78 -19.74 3.35
CA SER A 10 41.71 -18.80 3.66
C SER A 10 40.29 -19.21 3.29
N LEU A 11 39.60 -19.71 4.32
CA LEU A 11 38.16 -19.53 4.51
C LEU A 11 37.78 -18.11 4.08
N THR A 12 37.10 -18.03 2.94
CA THR A 12 36.51 -16.80 2.44
C THR A 12 35.45 -16.34 3.42
N ALA A 13 35.81 -15.31 4.19
CA ALA A 13 34.88 -14.48 4.93
C ALA A 13 33.82 -13.96 3.95
N LEU A 14 32.56 -14.30 4.23
CA LEU A 14 31.42 -13.74 3.52
C LEU A 14 31.38 -12.23 3.77
N LEU A 15 31.62 -11.48 2.71
CA LEU A 15 31.12 -10.12 2.52
C LEU A 15 29.63 -10.07 2.86
N THR A 16 29.18 -8.98 3.50
CA THR A 16 28.40 -7.94 2.80
C THR A 16 28.10 -6.78 3.76
N THR A 17 28.84 -5.69 3.54
CA THR A 17 28.36 -4.30 3.51
C THR A 17 26.99 -4.02 4.13
N VAL A 18 27.00 -3.42 5.32
CA VAL A 18 25.86 -2.69 5.89
C VAL A 18 25.71 -1.41 5.08
N GLY A 19 24.96 -1.51 3.98
CA GLY A 19 24.61 -0.37 3.14
C GLY A 19 23.69 0.59 3.90
N ALA A 20 24.03 1.87 3.80
CA ALA A 20 23.32 3.00 4.38
C ALA A 20 21.79 2.91 4.19
N VAL A 21 21.04 2.96 5.29
CA VAL A 21 19.61 3.30 5.23
C VAL A 21 19.50 4.81 5.05
N SER A 22 19.63 5.26 3.81
CA SER A 22 19.25 6.63 3.45
C SER A 22 17.74 6.77 3.65
N SER A 23 17.33 7.36 4.77
CA SER A 23 15.96 7.82 5.01
C SER A 23 15.63 8.93 4.00
N ALA A 24 15.19 8.54 2.81
CA ALA A 24 14.57 9.46 1.87
C ALA A 24 13.22 9.87 2.48
N SER A 25 13.19 11.03 3.14
CA SER A 25 11.97 11.75 3.47
C SER A 25 11.31 12.19 2.15
N ALA A 26 10.58 11.28 1.53
CA ALA A 26 9.83 11.55 0.33
C ALA A 26 8.69 12.50 0.67
N ASN A 27 8.70 13.68 0.04
CA ASN A 27 7.61 14.64 0.01
C ASN A 27 6.40 13.96 -0.65
N SER A 28 5.72 13.11 0.11
CA SER A 28 4.72 12.19 -0.39
C SER A 28 3.38 12.78 -0.05
N GLY A 29 2.72 13.38 -1.05
CA GLY A 29 1.31 13.71 -0.93
C GLY A 29 0.52 12.52 -0.40
N PRO A 30 -0.67 12.75 0.17
CA PRO A 30 -1.46 11.69 0.80
C PRO A 30 -1.62 10.51 -0.15
N SER A 31 -1.38 9.29 0.36
CA SER A 31 -1.53 8.08 -0.44
C SER A 31 -2.93 8.00 -1.03
N TYR A 32 -3.09 7.30 -2.16
CA TYR A 32 -4.38 7.09 -2.83
C TYR A 32 -5.51 6.75 -1.84
N ARG A 33 -5.24 5.82 -0.92
CA ARG A 33 -6.19 5.38 0.11
C ARG A 33 -6.58 6.51 1.07
N VAL A 34 -5.62 7.33 1.49
CA VAL A 34 -5.87 8.49 2.37
C VAL A 34 -6.74 9.51 1.66
N GLN A 35 -6.51 9.77 0.38
CA GLN A 35 -7.35 10.69 -0.41
C GLN A 35 -8.79 10.20 -0.52
N VAL A 36 -8.99 8.90 -0.79
CA VAL A 36 -10.33 8.29 -0.87
C VAL A 36 -11.04 8.38 0.48
N ILE A 37 -10.38 7.98 1.57
CA ILE A 37 -10.94 8.06 2.93
C ILE A 37 -11.31 9.49 3.29
N SER A 38 -10.46 10.46 2.95
CA SER A 38 -10.73 11.89 3.17
C SER A 38 -11.98 12.34 2.39
N GLY A 39 -12.09 11.97 1.11
CA GLY A 39 -13.21 12.36 0.24
C GLY A 39 -14.57 11.74 0.60
N THR A 40 -14.59 10.73 1.47
CA THR A 40 -15.80 10.05 1.96
C THR A 40 -16.02 10.22 3.46
N ARG A 41 -15.11 10.88 4.18
CA ARG A 41 -15.12 10.96 5.65
C ARG A 41 -16.40 11.56 6.19
N ASP A 42 -16.86 12.65 5.58
CA ASP A 42 -17.96 13.47 6.07
C ASP A 42 -19.28 13.16 5.33
N TYR A 43 -19.34 12.05 4.58
CA TYR A 43 -20.55 11.62 3.89
C TYR A 43 -21.44 10.79 4.82
N ALA A 44 -22.63 11.29 5.14
CA ALA A 44 -23.54 10.70 6.14
C ALA A 44 -23.78 9.18 5.96
N PRO A 45 -24.12 8.66 4.78
CA PRO A 45 -24.27 7.20 4.61
C PRO A 45 -23.01 6.40 4.93
N CYS A 46 -21.82 6.94 4.64
CA CYS A 46 -20.57 6.28 5.03
C CYS A 46 -20.30 6.39 6.54
N ILE A 47 -20.78 7.43 7.22
CA ILE A 47 -20.71 7.54 8.69
C ILE A 47 -21.59 6.46 9.30
N ASP A 48 -22.84 6.35 8.85
CA ASP A 48 -23.82 5.37 9.33
C ASP A 48 -23.34 3.94 9.09
N MET A 49 -22.85 3.62 7.89
CA MET A 49 -22.25 2.32 7.60
C MET A 49 -21.08 2.00 8.53
N ARG A 50 -20.20 2.97 8.84
CA ARG A 50 -19.05 2.76 9.74
C ARG A 50 -19.42 2.67 11.22
N SER A 51 -20.67 2.96 11.60
CA SER A 51 -21.13 2.83 13.00
C SER A 51 -21.10 1.37 13.47
N THR A 52 -21.38 0.41 12.58
CA THR A 52 -21.40 -1.02 12.90
C THR A 52 -20.08 -1.71 12.57
N ARG A 53 -19.78 -2.83 13.25
CA ARG A 53 -18.58 -3.64 12.95
C ARG A 53 -18.61 -4.18 11.52
N ALA A 54 -19.76 -4.67 11.07
CA ALA A 54 -19.93 -5.21 9.73
C ALA A 54 -19.73 -4.14 8.65
N GLY A 55 -20.35 -2.96 8.82
CA GLY A 55 -20.22 -1.89 7.85
C GLY A 55 -18.81 -1.25 7.83
N ARG A 56 -18.04 -1.28 8.93
CA ARG A 56 -16.60 -0.93 8.88
C ARG A 56 -15.80 -1.87 7.99
N LEU A 57 -16.10 -3.17 8.01
CA LEU A 57 -15.44 -4.15 7.15
C LEU A 57 -15.82 -3.93 5.69
N MET A 58 -17.11 -3.74 5.41
CA MET A 58 -17.59 -3.40 4.06
C MET A 58 -16.96 -2.12 3.52
N TYR A 59 -16.93 -1.05 4.33
CA TYR A 59 -16.28 0.21 3.96
C TYR A 59 -14.79 0.03 3.66
N ARG A 60 -14.07 -0.75 4.48
CA ARG A 60 -12.66 -1.06 4.26
C ARG A 60 -12.47 -1.78 2.93
N ASP A 61 -13.31 -2.76 2.64
CA ASP A 61 -13.20 -3.57 1.43
C ASP A 61 -13.50 -2.72 0.19
N MET A 62 -14.54 -1.87 0.22
CA MET A 62 -14.81 -0.91 -0.85
C MET A 62 -13.67 0.08 -1.09
N VAL A 63 -13.04 0.61 -0.03
CA VAL A 63 -11.91 1.53 -0.18
C VAL A 63 -10.67 0.82 -0.76
N SER A 64 -10.52 -0.47 -0.48
CA SER A 64 -9.44 -1.31 -1.01
C SER A 64 -9.70 -1.83 -2.42
N ASP A 65 -10.97 -1.93 -2.83
CA ASP A 65 -11.36 -2.31 -4.19
C ASP A 65 -11.12 -1.17 -5.18
N THR A 66 -9.87 -1.04 -5.62
CA THR A 66 -9.43 0.08 -6.45
C THR A 66 -9.44 -0.20 -7.95
N TRP A 67 -9.88 -1.39 -8.38
CA TRP A 67 -9.83 -1.82 -9.77
C TRP A 67 -11.22 -1.99 -10.37
N ASP A 68 -11.36 -1.58 -11.63
CA ASP A 68 -12.59 -1.65 -12.42
C ASP A 68 -12.20 -2.13 -13.82
N ASP A 69 -12.79 -3.22 -14.31
CA ASP A 69 -12.53 -3.75 -15.65
C ASP A 69 -11.04 -3.83 -16.02
N GLY A 70 -10.21 -4.28 -15.08
CA GLY A 70 -8.77 -4.42 -15.28
C GLY A 70 -7.98 -3.11 -15.30
N ARG A 71 -8.57 -1.98 -14.86
CA ARG A 71 -7.89 -0.69 -14.70
C ARG A 71 -8.07 -0.15 -13.29
N LYS A 72 -7.04 0.52 -12.77
CA LYS A 72 -7.15 1.21 -11.47
C LYS A 72 -8.03 2.46 -11.60
N ARG A 73 -9.06 2.59 -10.75
CA ARG A 73 -9.95 3.76 -10.70
C ARG A 73 -9.17 5.00 -10.28
N THR A 74 -9.51 6.15 -10.87
CA THR A 74 -9.03 7.45 -10.36
C THR A 74 -9.57 7.69 -8.94
N VAL A 75 -8.90 8.54 -8.16
CA VAL A 75 -9.37 8.89 -6.79
C VAL A 75 -10.82 9.40 -6.81
N LYS A 76 -11.17 10.24 -7.78
CA LYS A 76 -12.53 10.77 -7.95
C LYS A 76 -13.56 9.66 -8.23
N ALA A 77 -13.23 8.74 -9.13
CA ALA A 77 -14.10 7.60 -9.45
C ALA A 77 -14.27 6.68 -8.23
N GLN A 78 -13.19 6.41 -7.50
CA GLN A 78 -13.23 5.61 -6.28
C GLN A 78 -14.08 6.25 -5.17
N ILE A 79 -13.97 7.56 -4.97
CA ILE A 79 -14.82 8.28 -4.01
C ILE A 79 -16.30 8.13 -4.41
N SER A 80 -16.63 8.25 -5.70
CA SER A 80 -18.01 8.07 -6.19
C SER A 80 -18.51 6.63 -5.94
N TYR A 81 -17.69 5.63 -6.26
CA TYR A 81 -17.98 4.23 -6.01
C TYR A 81 -18.24 3.94 -4.52
N VAL A 82 -17.34 4.39 -3.63
CA VAL A 82 -17.50 4.21 -2.18
C VAL A 82 -18.75 4.91 -1.67
N LYS A 83 -19.05 6.14 -2.13
CA LYS A 83 -20.29 6.85 -1.73
C LYS A 83 -21.55 6.09 -2.18
N GLN A 84 -21.55 5.54 -3.39
CA GLN A 84 -22.66 4.73 -3.88
C GLN A 84 -22.85 3.46 -3.05
N GLY A 85 -21.76 2.73 -2.77
CA GLY A 85 -21.79 1.55 -1.92
C GLY A 85 -22.27 1.88 -0.50
N CYS A 86 -21.80 2.97 0.09
CA CYS A 86 -22.28 3.46 1.39
C CYS A 86 -23.78 3.78 1.39
N ARG A 87 -24.33 4.27 0.27
CA ARG A 87 -25.76 4.61 0.15
C ARG A 87 -26.64 3.39 -0.08
N ASN A 88 -26.09 2.32 -0.65
CA ASN A 88 -26.83 1.09 -0.97
C ASN A 88 -26.70 0.00 0.10
N GLY A 89 -25.66 0.08 0.95
CA GLY A 89 -25.43 -0.87 2.04
C GLY A 89 -25.90 -0.39 3.41
N VAL A 90 -26.64 0.73 3.47
CA VAL A 90 -27.44 1.16 4.62
C VAL A 90 -28.88 0.70 4.45
#